data_AF-V6TQA3-F1
#
_entry.id   AF-V6TQA3-F1
#
_cell.length_a   1.000
_cell.length_b   1.000
_cell.length_c   1.000
_cell.angle_alpha   90.00
_cell.angle_beta   90.00
_cell.angle_gamma   90.00
#
_symmetry.space_group_name_H-M   'P 1'
#
loop_
_entity.id
_entity.type
_entity.pdbx_description
1 polymer ?
#
loop_
_entity_poly.entity_id
_entity_poly.type
_entity_poly.pdbx_seq_one_letter_code
_entity_poly.pdbx_strand_id
1 'polypeptide(L)'
;MGIRRAHDAMQNAGAQAVSIDIANAFNSIPRDEILNGLDIAQVPRTMRNYIASFLQLRHGLHLHEVPQGDPLSMLLYCLGHSSRRSEVISRPYSHTRTTFSLSTMTPRMRMR
;
A
#
# COMPACT_ATOMS: atom_id res chain seq x y z
N MET A 1 -3.84 -15.53 -13.50
CA MET A 1 -2.37 -15.52 -13.32
C MET A 1 -1.93 -15.39 -11.85
N GLY A 2 -2.54 -14.52 -11.03
CA GLY A 2 -2.11 -14.31 -9.63
C GLY A 2 -2.18 -15.54 -8.72
N ILE A 3 -3.27 -16.31 -8.77
CA ILE A 3 -3.46 -17.53 -7.94
C ILE A 3 -2.38 -18.57 -8.22
N ARG A 4 -2.03 -18.79 -9.48
CA ARG A 4 -1.01 -19.76 -9.87
C ARG A 4 0.37 -19.33 -9.38
N ARG A 5 0.73 -18.04 -9.55
CA ARG A 5 1.99 -17.51 -9.03
C ARG A 5 2.08 -17.59 -7.50
N ALA A 6 0.99 -17.33 -6.80
CA ALA A 6 0.95 -17.48 -5.34
C ALA A 6 1.13 -18.95 -4.92
N HIS A 7 0.43 -19.87 -5.59
CA HIS A 7 0.55 -21.30 -5.37
C HIS A 7 1.99 -21.79 -5.62
N ASP A 8 2.61 -21.42 -6.74
CA ASP A 8 3.97 -21.83 -7.07
C ASP A 8 4.99 -21.26 -6.07
N ALA A 9 4.81 -20.01 -5.63
CA ALA A 9 5.65 -19.40 -4.59
C ALA A 9 5.53 -20.12 -3.24
N MET A 10 4.33 -20.55 -2.85
CA MET A 10 4.10 -21.33 -1.64
C MET A 10 4.78 -22.70 -1.70
N GLN A 11 4.62 -23.41 -2.83
CA GLN A 11 5.23 -24.74 -3.03
C GLN A 11 6.75 -24.66 -3.01
N ASN A 12 7.33 -23.69 -3.73
CA ASN A 12 8.79 -23.53 -3.81
C ASN A 12 9.43 -23.08 -2.49
N ALA A 13 8.73 -22.26 -1.70
CA ALA A 13 9.24 -21.76 -0.42
C ALA A 13 8.89 -22.65 0.79
N GLY A 14 8.07 -23.70 0.60
CA GLY A 14 7.53 -24.48 1.72
C GLY A 14 6.70 -23.64 2.70
N ALA A 15 6.04 -22.60 2.20
CA ALA A 15 5.39 -21.57 3.01
C ALA A 15 3.86 -21.64 2.94
N GLN A 16 3.20 -21.20 4.02
CA GLN A 16 1.75 -21.07 4.07
C GLN A 16 1.30 -19.67 3.63
N ALA A 17 0.22 -19.59 2.85
CA ALA A 17 -0.40 -18.32 2.51
C ALA A 17 -1.10 -17.71 3.73
N VAL A 18 -0.84 -16.42 3.94
CA VAL A 18 -1.61 -15.58 4.85
C VAL A 18 -2.39 -14.58 4.00
N SER A 19 -3.71 -14.55 4.18
CA SER A 19 -4.56 -13.53 3.56
C SER A 19 -4.50 -12.26 4.40
N ILE A 20 -4.13 -11.15 3.76
CA ILE A 20 -4.09 -9.82 4.37
C ILE A 20 -4.99 -8.92 3.52
N ASP A 21 -5.95 -8.29 4.18
CA ASP A 21 -6.84 -7.30 3.57
C ASP A 21 -6.73 -5.99 4.36
N ILE A 22 -6.64 -4.87 3.65
CA ILE A 22 -6.51 -3.55 4.25
C ILE A 22 -7.88 -2.86 4.17
N ALA A 23 -8.51 -2.71 5.33
CA ALA A 23 -9.75 -1.96 5.43
C ALA A 23 -9.53 -0.51 4.94
N ASN A 24 -10.44 -0.02 4.09
CA ASN A 24 -10.36 1.31 3.47
C ASN A 24 -9.00 1.58 2.80
N ALA A 25 -8.54 0.67 1.96
CA ALA A 25 -7.20 0.72 1.35
C ALA A 25 -6.84 2.10 0.75
N PHE A 26 -7.71 2.73 -0.05
CA PHE A 26 -7.44 4.07 -0.64
C PHE A 26 -7.25 5.18 0.39
N ASN A 27 -7.77 4.98 1.60
CA ASN A 27 -7.71 5.90 2.71
C ASN A 27 -6.51 5.62 3.62
N SER A 28 -5.86 4.48 3.44
CA SER A 28 -4.75 4.02 4.30
C SER A 28 -3.39 4.60 3.93
N ILE A 29 -3.29 5.30 2.79
CA ILE A 29 -2.03 5.83 2.28
C ILE A 29 -1.95 7.34 2.55
N PRO A 30 -0.97 7.80 3.34
CA PRO A 30 -0.74 9.22 3.56
C PRO A 30 -0.44 9.95 2.25
N ARG A 31 -0.93 11.18 2.12
CA ARG A 31 -0.65 12.06 0.97
C ARG A 31 0.86 12.21 0.72
N ASP A 32 1.66 12.33 1.77
CA ASP A 32 3.10 12.53 1.65
C ASP A 32 3.80 11.32 1.01
N GLU A 33 3.31 10.11 1.23
CA GLU A 33 3.82 8.90 0.56
C GLU A 33 3.51 8.90 -0.93
N ILE A 34 2.35 9.44 -1.32
CA ILE A 34 1.98 9.61 -2.72
C ILE A 34 2.90 10.66 -3.36
N LEU A 35 3.10 11.80 -2.70
CA LEU A 35 3.99 12.86 -3.19
C LEU A 35 5.45 12.39 -3.29
N ASN A 36 5.94 11.65 -2.30
CA ASN A 36 7.26 11.03 -2.31
C ASN A 36 7.38 10.02 -3.46
N GLY A 37 6.36 9.18 -3.67
CA GLY A 37 6.31 8.26 -4.80
C GLY A 37 6.37 8.98 -6.15
N LEU A 38 5.73 10.15 -6.30
CA LEU A 38 5.83 10.97 -7.51
C LEU A 38 7.25 11.53 -7.70
N ASP A 39 7.91 11.93 -6.62
CA ASP A 39 9.29 12.41 -6.64
C ASP A 39 10.26 11.29 -7.05
N ILE A 40 10.12 10.09 -6.47
CA ILE A 40 10.90 8.91 -6.83
C ILE A 40 10.67 8.52 -8.30
N ALA A 41 9.44 8.62 -8.78
CA ALA A 41 9.09 8.37 -10.18
C ALA A 41 9.51 9.51 -11.13
N GLN A 42 10.15 10.57 -10.63
CA GLN A 42 10.62 11.72 -11.40
C GLN A 42 9.51 12.38 -12.23
N VAL A 43 8.29 12.42 -11.68
CA VAL A 43 7.15 13.04 -12.36
C VAL A 43 7.41 14.54 -12.52
N PRO A 44 7.16 15.13 -13.72
CA PRO A 44 7.37 16.54 -13.95
C PRO A 44 6.68 17.42 -12.91
N ARG A 45 7.38 18.47 -12.44
CA ARG A 45 6.92 19.35 -11.36
C ARG A 45 5.50 19.91 -11.59
N THR A 46 5.17 20.25 -12.83
CA THR A 46 3.81 20.72 -13.20
C THR A 46 2.74 19.66 -12.91
N MET A 47 3.00 18.40 -13.26
CA MET A 47 2.09 17.29 -13.02
C MET A 47 2.02 16.92 -11.53
N ARG A 48 3.16 16.94 -10.83
CA ARG A 48 3.21 16.79 -9.37
C ARG A 48 2.33 17.83 -8.67
N ASN A 49 2.47 19.10 -9.06
CA ASN A 49 1.68 20.19 -8.49
C ASN A 49 0.20 20.04 -8.80
N TYR A 50 -0.16 19.62 -10.02
CA TYR A 50 -1.55 19.31 -10.38
C TYR A 50 -2.13 18.23 -9.46
N ILE A 51 -1.42 17.11 -9.29
CA ILE A 51 -1.86 16.00 -8.44
C ILE A 51 -1.95 16.46 -6.98
N ALA A 52 -0.98 17.23 -6.49
CA ALA A 52 -1.00 17.78 -5.14
C ALA A 52 -2.24 18.64 -4.88
N SER A 53 -2.58 19.53 -5.83
CA SER A 53 -3.79 20.36 -5.77
C SER A 53 -5.07 19.52 -5.89
N PHE A 54 -5.07 18.54 -6.78
CA PHE A 54 -6.20 17.61 -6.96
C PHE A 54 -6.51 16.87 -5.65
N LEU A 55 -5.49 16.34 -4.99
CA LEU A 55 -5.63 15.69 -3.68
C LEU A 55 -6.15 16.69 -2.63
N GLN A 56 -5.63 17.91 -2.61
CA GLN A 56 -6.05 18.94 -1.66
C GLN A 56 -7.52 19.36 -1.84
N LEU A 57 -8.01 19.47 -3.07
CA LEU A 57 -9.40 19.85 -3.37
C LEU A 57 -10.43 18.78 -2.99
N ARG A 58 -9.98 17.53 -2.80
CA ARG A 58 -10.83 16.40 -2.43
C ARG A 58 -10.79 16.10 -0.93
N HIS A 59 -9.98 16.83 -0.16
CA HIS A 59 -10.01 16.80 1.29
C HIS A 59 -11.26 17.54 1.81
N GLY A 60 -12.23 16.78 2.32
CA GLY A 60 -13.09 17.27 3.39
C GLY A 60 -12.28 17.41 4.69
N LEU A 61 -12.74 18.24 5.63
CA LEU A 61 -12.05 18.70 6.85
C LEU A 61 -11.31 17.64 7.71
N HIS A 62 -11.45 16.34 7.44
CA HIS A 62 -10.83 15.25 8.22
C HIS A 62 -10.34 14.04 7.40
N LEU A 63 -10.29 14.08 6.06
CA LEU A 63 -9.91 12.92 5.24
C LEU A 63 -8.65 13.22 4.40
N HIS A 64 -7.55 12.53 4.73
CA HIS A 64 -6.27 12.58 4.02
C HIS A 64 -6.14 11.41 3.03
N GLU A 65 -7.06 11.30 2.07
CA GLU A 65 -7.33 10.03 1.38
C GLU A 65 -7.19 10.15 -0.15
N VAL A 66 -6.87 9.04 -0.82
CA VAL A 66 -7.01 8.96 -2.28
C VAL A 66 -8.51 8.91 -2.60
N PRO A 67 -9.04 9.81 -3.45
CA PRO A 67 -10.45 9.81 -3.79
C PRO A 67 -10.87 8.45 -4.35
N GLN A 68 -11.95 7.85 -3.87
CA GLN A 68 -12.44 6.58 -4.42
C GLN A 68 -13.33 6.83 -5.64
N GLY A 69 -13.12 6.07 -6.72
CA GLY A 69 -13.89 6.20 -7.96
C GLY A 69 -13.35 7.22 -8.96
N ASP A 70 -12.18 7.80 -8.71
CA ASP A 70 -11.46 8.64 -9.68
C ASP A 70 -10.59 7.77 -10.60
N PRO A 71 -10.41 8.12 -11.88
CA PRO A 71 -9.54 7.37 -12.79
C PRO A 71 -8.09 7.23 -12.29
N LEU A 72 -7.60 8.16 -11.47
CA LEU A 72 -6.24 8.14 -10.94
C LEU A 72 -6.11 7.39 -9.60
N SER A 73 -7.21 6.99 -8.95
CA SER A 73 -7.17 6.44 -7.59
C SER A 73 -6.24 5.24 -7.44
N MET A 74 -6.39 4.26 -8.33
CA MET A 74 -5.59 3.03 -8.29
C MET A 74 -4.11 3.32 -8.53
N LEU A 75 -3.81 4.23 -9.44
CA LEU A 75 -2.43 4.63 -9.74
C LEU A 75 -1.76 5.28 -8.52
N LEU A 76 -2.44 6.25 -7.91
CA LEU A 76 -1.91 6.97 -6.76
C LEU A 76 -1.76 6.05 -5.54
N TYR A 77 -2.71 5.12 -5.35
CA TYR A 77 -2.62 4.09 -4.32
C TYR A 77 -1.39 3.19 -4.52
N CYS A 78 -1.22 2.64 -5.72
CA CYS A 78 -0.06 1.79 -6.04
C CYS A 78 1.27 2.54 -5.87
N LEU A 79 1.32 3.81 -6.29
CA LEU A 79 2.52 4.63 -6.20
C LEU A 79 2.94 4.89 -4.76
N GLY A 80 2.01 5.36 -3.92
CA GLY A 80 2.30 5.62 -2.51
C GLY A 80 2.65 4.34 -1.74
N HIS A 81 2.02 3.21 -2.06
CA HIS A 81 2.36 1.93 -1.44
C HIS A 81 3.75 1.41 -1.87
N SER A 82 4.17 1.72 -3.10
CA SER A 82 5.47 1.31 -3.64
C SER A 82 6.63 2.13 -3.03
N SER A 83 6.41 3.43 -2.76
CA SER A 83 7.33 4.27 -1.98
C SER A 83 7.69 3.61 -0.64
N ARG A 84 6.66 3.14 0.06
CA ARG A 84 6.77 2.49 1.39
C ARG A 84 7.39 1.08 1.36
N ARG A 85 7.30 0.38 0.23
CA ARG A 85 7.70 -1.04 0.11
C ARG A 85 9.22 -1.24 0.21
N SER A 86 10.00 -0.20 -0.03
CA SER A 86 11.48 -0.20 0.04
C SER A 86 12.02 -0.53 1.44
N GLU A 87 11.23 -0.31 2.50
CA GLU A 87 11.61 -0.65 3.89
C GLU A 87 11.34 -2.11 4.29
N VAL A 88 10.39 -2.79 3.64
CA VAL A 88 9.95 -4.14 4.04
C VAL A 88 10.79 -5.24 3.38
N ILE A 89 11.28 -4.99 2.16
CA ILE A 89 12.04 -5.98 1.37
C ILE A 89 13.49 -6.12 1.88
N SER A 90 14.00 -5.14 2.62
CA SER A 90 15.37 -5.10 3.17
C SER A 90 15.55 -5.87 4.48
N ARG A 91 14.49 -6.43 5.07
CA ARG A 91 14.60 -7.30 6.25
C ARG A 91 14.72 -8.77 5.81
N PRO A 92 15.84 -9.47 6.10
CA PRO A 92 15.91 -10.90 5.86
C PRO A 92 14.82 -11.60 6.67
N TYR A 93 14.07 -12.49 6.03
CA TYR A 93 13.15 -13.40 6.70
C TYR A 93 13.97 -14.39 7.55
N SER A 94 14.29 -14.00 8.78
CA SER A 94 14.89 -14.88 9.77
C SER A 94 13.89 -15.96 10.15
N HIS A 95 14.25 -17.23 10.01
CA HIS A 95 13.42 -18.40 10.35
C HIS A 95 13.08 -18.55 11.85
N THR A 96 13.48 -17.60 12.70
CA THR A 96 13.05 -17.57 14.10
C THR A 96 11.68 -16.94 14.18
N ARG A 97 10.70 -17.74 14.63
CA ARG A 97 9.32 -17.40 15.00
C ARG A 97 9.24 -16.00 15.63
N THR A 98 9.13 -14.98 14.79
CA THR A 98 9.08 -13.58 15.20
C THR A 98 7.62 -13.20 15.23
N THR A 99 7.06 -13.13 16.43
CA THR A 99 5.78 -12.48 16.66
C THR A 99 5.91 -11.02 16.25
N PHE A 100 5.36 -10.66 15.08
CA PHE A 100 5.14 -9.26 14.73
C PHE A 100 4.11 -8.69 15.71
N SER A 101 4.56 -7.84 16.64
CA SER A 101 3.65 -7.02 17.45
C SER A 101 3.05 -5.95 16.55
N LEU A 102 1.93 -6.28 15.91
CA LEU A 102 1.03 -5.33 15.26
C LEU A 102 0.27 -4.54 16.34
N SER A 103 1.00 -3.76 17.13
CA SER A 103 0.36 -2.79 18.01
C SER A 103 -0.20 -1.70 17.11
N THR A 104 -1.54 -1.66 16.97
CA THR A 104 -2.38 -0.72 16.19
C THR A 104 -2.91 -1.16 14.82
N MET A 105 -3.04 -2.45 14.54
CA MET A 105 -4.04 -2.90 13.56
C MET A 105 -4.85 -4.01 14.19
N THR A 106 -6.15 -3.80 14.41
CA THR A 106 -7.07 -4.87 14.82
C THR A 106 -7.42 -5.72 13.59
N PRO A 107 -6.86 -6.93 13.42
CA PRO A 107 -7.28 -7.82 12.36
C PRO A 107 -8.67 -8.35 12.69
N ARG A 108 -9.62 -8.18 11.77
CA ARG A 108 -10.92 -8.86 11.85
C ARG A 108 -10.74 -10.27 11.29
N MET A 109 -10.50 -11.23 12.17
CA MET A 109 -10.47 -12.65 11.85
C MET A 109 -11.88 -13.10 11.43
N ARG A 110 -12.06 -13.54 10.17
CA ARG A 110 -13.23 -14.34 9.76
C ARG A 110 -12.84 -15.81 9.80
N MET A 111 -13.34 -16.53 10.81
CA MET A 111 -13.36 -18.00 10.78
C MET A 111 -14.39 -18.47 9.74
N ARG A 112 -13.99 -19.40 8.87
CA ARG A 112 -14.88 -20.28 8.13
C ARG A 112 -14.92 -21.61 8.82
#